data_AF-A0A3D2B593-F1
#
_entry.id   AF-A0A3D2B593-F1
#
_cell.length_a   1.000
_cell.length_b   1.000
_cell.length_c   1.000
_cell.angle_alpha   90.00
_cell.angle_beta   90.00
_cell.angle_gamma   90.00
#
_symmetry.space_group_name_H-M   'P 1'
#
loop_
_entity.id
_entity.type
_entity.pdbx_description
1 polymer ?
#
loop_
_entity_poly.entity_id
_entity_poly.type
_entity_poly.pdbx_seq_one_letter_code
_entity_poly.pdbx_strand_id
1 'polypeptide(L)'
;MSENNTIPQKSESKINKAVFYTSALLIFLLVAFAAIFPDVADKNFKLLQQQIFTNASWFYILAVALILLSVTFLGLSRYGDIKLGPDHAQPDFSYHSWFAMLFSAGMGIGLMFFG
;
A
#
# COMPACT_ATOMS: atom_id res chain seq x y z
N MET A 1 14.83 8.61 44.51
CA MET A 1 16.08 8.32 43.80
C MET A 1 15.85 7.02 43.04
N SER A 2 15.52 6.98 41.74
CA SER A 2 15.98 7.83 40.64
C SER A 2 14.90 7.95 39.56
N GLU A 3 14.51 9.18 39.23
CA GLU A 3 13.78 9.51 38.00
C GLU A 3 14.72 9.30 36.82
N ASN A 4 14.48 8.27 36.02
CA ASN A 4 15.23 8.06 34.78
C ASN A 4 14.53 8.86 33.67
N ASN A 5 15.00 10.09 33.46
CA ASN A 5 14.63 10.97 32.36
C ASN A 5 14.88 10.29 31.01
N THR A 6 13.87 9.64 30.44
CA THR A 6 13.87 9.25 29.03
C THR A 6 13.59 10.50 28.21
N ILE A 7 14.65 11.26 27.92
CA ILE A 7 14.62 12.37 26.97
C ILE A 7 14.01 11.84 25.66
N PRO A 8 12.91 12.41 25.16
CA PRO A 8 12.36 12.01 23.87
C PRO A 8 13.42 12.30 22.81
N GLN A 9 14.05 11.24 22.29
CA GLN A 9 14.95 11.32 21.15
C GLN A 9 14.15 11.87 19.98
N LYS A 10 14.29 13.17 19.72
CA LYS A 10 13.73 13.85 18.56
C LYS A 10 14.36 13.21 17.33
N SER A 11 13.68 12.20 16.77
CA SER A 11 14.02 11.64 15.47
C SER A 11 13.89 12.79 14.47
N GLU A 12 15.02 13.37 14.07
CA GLU A 12 15.04 14.20 12.88
C GLU A 12 14.63 13.30 11.72
N SER A 13 13.38 13.44 11.30
CA SER A 13 12.88 12.92 10.03
C SER A 13 13.72 13.51 8.91
N LYS A 14 14.84 12.85 8.60
CA LYS A 14 15.70 13.21 7.48
C LYS A 14 15.15 12.52 6.25
N ILE A 15 14.69 13.33 5.30
CA ILE A 15 14.27 12.85 3.99
C ILE A 15 15.41 12.01 3.41
N ASN A 16 15.10 10.78 3.01
CA ASN A 16 16.03 9.95 2.24
C ASN A 16 16.20 10.59 0.86
N LYS A 17 17.22 11.44 0.73
CA LYS A 17 17.50 12.22 -0.48
C LYS A 17 17.61 11.32 -1.71
N ALA A 18 18.23 10.14 -1.58
CA ALA A 18 18.40 9.23 -2.70
C ALA A 18 17.06 8.72 -3.24
N VAL A 19 16.14 8.32 -2.36
CA VAL A 19 14.81 7.84 -2.77
C VAL A 19 13.94 8.99 -3.27
N PHE A 20 13.95 10.13 -2.57
CA PHE A 20 13.12 11.27 -2.93
C PHE A 20 13.48 11.83 -4.31
N TYR A 21 14.76 12.12 -4.58
CA TYR A 21 15.16 12.71 -5.85
C TYR A 21 15.04 11.72 -7.02
N THR A 22 15.31 10.43 -6.81
CA THR A 22 15.17 9.43 -7.88
C THR A 22 13.70 9.22 -8.25
N SER A 23 12.81 9.04 -7.27
CA SER A 23 11.37 8.90 -7.53
C SER A 23 10.77 10.18 -8.14
N ALA A 24 11.10 11.36 -7.61
CA ALA A 24 10.59 12.63 -8.12
C ALA A 24 11.03 12.89 -9.57
N LEU A 25 12.31 12.64 -9.89
CA LEU A 25 12.83 12.80 -11.25
C LEU A 25 12.15 11.83 -12.23
N LEU A 26 11.98 10.56 -11.83
CA LEU A 26 11.33 9.55 -12.67
C LEU A 26 9.88 9.92 -12.96
N ILE A 27 9.11 10.30 -11.94
CA ILE A 27 7.71 10.75 -12.09
C ILE A 27 7.66 11.99 -12.99
N PHE A 28 8.52 12.97 -12.75
CA PHE A 28 8.55 14.20 -13.54
C PHE A 28 8.82 13.92 -15.03
N LEU A 29 9.81 13.07 -15.34
CA LEU A 29 10.11 12.68 -16.72
C LEU A 29 8.95 11.94 -17.39
N LEU A 30 8.30 11.02 -16.67
CA LEU A 30 7.16 10.26 -17.19
C LEU A 30 5.97 11.17 -17.51
N VAL A 31 5.67 12.12 -16.61
CA VAL A 31 4.60 13.11 -16.81
C VAL A 31 4.95 14.07 -17.96
N ALA A 32 6.19 14.57 -18.01
CA ALA A 32 6.64 15.45 -19.08
C ALA A 32 6.56 14.75 -20.46
N PHE A 33 6.97 13.49 -20.54
CA PHE A 33 6.87 12.70 -21.76
C PHE A 33 5.41 12.53 -22.21
N ALA A 34 4.51 12.14 -21.28
CA ALA A 34 3.09 11.97 -21.58
C ALA A 34 2.41 13.30 -21.96
N ALA A 35 2.83 14.43 -21.40
CA ALA A 35 2.27 15.75 -21.69
C ALA A 35 2.72 16.30 -23.05
N ILE A 36 3.96 16.04 -23.47
CA ILE A 36 4.50 16.54 -24.75
C ILE A 36 4.05 15.65 -25.92
N PHE A 37 4.00 14.33 -25.72
CA PHE A 37 3.67 13.35 -26.78
C PHE A 37 2.53 12.39 -26.35
N PRO A 38 1.30 12.88 -26.20
CA PRO A 38 0.19 12.10 -25.64
C PRO A 38 -0.15 10.85 -26.48
N ASP A 39 -0.23 10.98 -27.82
CA ASP A 39 -0.61 9.85 -28.70
C ASP A 39 0.42 8.72 -28.69
N VAL A 40 1.71 9.09 -28.66
CA VAL A 40 2.82 8.13 -28.59
C VAL A 40 2.83 7.46 -27.22
N ALA A 41 2.65 8.23 -26.14
CA ALA A 41 2.59 7.68 -24.78
C ALA A 41 1.42 6.70 -24.63
N ASP A 42 0.22 7.06 -25.08
CA ASP A 42 -0.97 6.20 -25.03
C ASP A 42 -0.76 4.87 -25.77
N LYS A 43 -0.23 4.92 -27.00
CA LYS A 43 0.08 3.70 -27.77
C LYS A 43 1.09 2.81 -27.07
N ASN A 44 2.16 3.38 -26.53
CA ASN A 44 3.20 2.61 -25.84
C ASN A 44 2.68 2.02 -24.53
N PHE A 45 1.92 2.79 -23.73
CA PHE A 45 1.33 2.30 -22.49
C PHE A 45 0.31 1.20 -22.74
N LYS A 46 -0.53 1.31 -23.77
CA LYS A 46 -1.48 0.25 -24.15
C LYS A 46 -0.77 -1.02 -24.61
N LEU A 47 0.26 -0.90 -25.44
CA LEU A 47 1.06 -2.04 -25.88
C LEU A 47 1.70 -2.74 -24.68
N LEU A 48 2.35 -1.97 -23.79
CA LEU A 48 3.00 -2.50 -22.60
C LEU A 48 1.98 -3.15 -21.65
N GLN A 49 0.84 -2.48 -21.43
CA GLN A 49 -0.27 -3.02 -20.65
C GLN A 49 -0.70 -4.36 -21.23
N GLN A 50 -1.01 -4.44 -22.53
CA GLN A 50 -1.43 -5.68 -23.18
C GLN A 50 -0.39 -6.78 -23.02
N GLN A 51 0.90 -6.48 -23.21
CA GLN A 51 1.97 -7.46 -23.02
C GLN A 51 2.05 -7.98 -21.58
N ILE A 52 1.94 -7.09 -20.59
CA ILE A 52 1.92 -7.48 -19.18
C ILE A 52 0.69 -8.34 -18.91
N PHE A 53 -0.50 -7.94 -19.35
CA PHE A 53 -1.71 -8.75 -19.17
C PHE A 53 -1.57 -10.12 -19.82
N THR A 54 -1.18 -10.22 -21.09
CA THR A 54 -1.07 -11.51 -21.77
C THR A 54 -0.08 -12.47 -21.08
N ASN A 55 1.06 -11.96 -20.60
CA ASN A 55 2.11 -12.82 -20.04
C ASN A 55 2.01 -13.02 -18.52
N ALA A 56 1.54 -12.01 -17.77
CA ALA A 56 1.53 -12.01 -16.30
C ALA A 56 0.14 -12.31 -15.69
N SER A 57 -0.94 -12.42 -16.49
CA SER A 57 -2.28 -12.69 -15.95
C SER A 57 -2.35 -13.97 -15.13
N TRP A 58 -1.71 -15.05 -15.57
CA TRP A 58 -1.72 -16.32 -14.82
C TRP A 58 -1.06 -16.16 -13.44
N PHE A 59 0.06 -15.42 -13.39
CA PHE A 59 0.77 -15.15 -12.14
C PHE A 59 -0.06 -14.23 -11.25
N TYR A 60 -0.71 -13.21 -11.81
CA TYR A 60 -1.61 -12.33 -11.08
C TYR A 60 -2.78 -13.10 -10.44
N ILE A 61 -3.45 -13.96 -11.19
CA ILE A 61 -4.57 -14.79 -10.69
C ILE A 61 -4.08 -15.71 -9.56
N LEU A 62 -2.92 -16.35 -9.73
CA LEU A 62 -2.33 -17.22 -8.72
C LEU A 62 -1.95 -16.43 -7.47
N ALA A 63 -1.34 -15.26 -7.60
CA ALA A 63 -0.95 -14.41 -6.48
C ALA A 63 -2.17 -13.94 -5.68
N VAL A 64 -3.24 -13.50 -6.35
CA VAL A 64 -4.49 -13.11 -5.69
C VAL A 64 -5.12 -14.30 -4.97
N ALA A 65 -5.17 -15.48 -5.61
CA ALA A 65 -5.67 -16.69 -4.98
C ALA A 65 -4.84 -17.07 -3.74
N LEU A 66 -3.50 -17.00 -3.84
CA LEU A 66 -2.61 -17.31 -2.73
C LEU A 66 -2.77 -16.33 -1.56
N ILE A 67 -2.88 -15.03 -1.84
CA ILE A 67 -3.13 -14.01 -0.80
C ILE A 67 -4.48 -14.26 -0.13
N LEU A 68 -5.53 -14.53 -0.91
CA LEU A 68 -6.86 -14.82 -0.37
C LEU A 68 -6.85 -16.06 0.51
N LEU A 69 -6.23 -17.16 0.05
CA LEU A 69 -6.07 -18.37 0.84
C LEU A 69 -5.23 -18.12 2.10
N SER A 70 -4.17 -17.32 2.00
CA SER A 70 -3.29 -16.99 3.13
C SER A 70 -4.04 -16.18 4.19
N VAL A 71 -4.77 -15.14 3.80
CA VAL A 71 -5.56 -14.32 4.74
C VAL A 71 -6.70 -15.15 5.36
N THR A 72 -7.36 -15.98 4.56
CA THR A 72 -8.41 -16.89 5.07
C THR A 72 -7.84 -17.92 6.05
N PHE A 73 -6.69 -18.51 5.73
CA PHE A 73 -5.99 -19.43 6.62
C PHE A 73 -5.55 -18.74 7.91
N LEU A 74 -4.94 -17.55 7.82
CA LEU A 74 -4.54 -16.78 9.00
C LEU A 74 -5.74 -16.40 9.87
N GLY A 75 -6.86 -16.00 9.27
CA GLY A 75 -8.07 -15.61 9.99
C GLY A 75 -8.82 -16.78 10.65
N LEU A 76 -8.86 -17.97 10.03
CA LEU A 76 -9.59 -19.13 10.56
C LEU A 76 -8.73 -20.08 11.40
N SER A 77 -7.40 -19.95 11.33
CA SER A 77 -6.49 -20.78 12.12
C SER A 77 -6.18 -20.14 13.47
N ARG A 78 -5.46 -20.89 14.33
CA ARG A 78 -4.91 -20.42 15.62
C ARG A 78 -4.06 -19.14 15.53
N TYR A 79 -3.59 -18.79 14.33
CA TYR A 79 -2.78 -17.61 14.12
C TYR A 79 -3.62 -16.32 14.18
N GLY A 80 -4.94 -16.40 14.00
CA GLY A 80 -5.85 -15.27 14.13
C GLY A 80 -6.02 -14.78 15.57
N ASP A 81 -5.73 -15.64 16.56
CA ASP A 81 -5.81 -15.28 17.98
C ASP A 81 -4.58 -14.48 18.46
N ILE A 82 -3.55 -14.37 17.62
CA ILE A 82 -2.32 -13.66 17.96
C ILE A 82 -2.58 -12.16 17.92
N LYS A 83 -2.42 -11.50 19.07
CA LYS A 83 -2.46 -10.03 19.16
C LYS A 83 -1.24 -9.42 18.48
N LEU A 84 -1.48 -8.43 17.61
CA LEU A 84 -0.44 -7.62 16.97
C LEU A 84 0.05 -6.53 17.94
N GLY A 85 0.78 -6.94 18.97
CA GLY A 85 1.33 -6.07 20.01
C GLY A 85 1.77 -6.87 21.23
N PRO A 86 2.26 -6.22 22.30
CA PRO A 86 2.52 -6.89 23.57
C PRO A 86 1.26 -7.61 24.09
N ASP A 87 1.40 -8.70 24.85
CA ASP A 87 0.26 -9.53 25.30
C ASP A 87 -0.82 -8.74 26.07
N HIS A 88 -0.39 -7.67 26.76
CA HIS A 88 -1.21 -6.76 27.56
C HIS A 88 -1.74 -5.55 26.77
N ALA A 89 -1.48 -5.48 25.46
CA ALA A 89 -2.02 -4.41 24.62
C ALA A 89 -3.55 -4.48 24.56
N GLN A 90 -4.15 -3.30 24.62
CA GLN A 90 -5.57 -3.05 24.41
C GLN A 90 -5.72 -2.30 23.08
N PRO A 91 -6.86 -2.44 22.38
CA PRO A 91 -7.09 -1.71 21.14
C PRO A 91 -7.17 -0.19 21.39
N ASP A 92 -6.39 0.59 20.65
CA ASP A 92 -6.38 2.06 20.74
C ASP A 92 -7.70 2.69 20.24
N PHE A 93 -8.45 1.97 19.40
CA PHE A 93 -9.70 2.41 18.80
C PHE A 93 -10.84 1.46 19.12
N SER A 94 -12.04 2.01 19.31
CA SER A 94 -13.26 1.20 19.44
C SER A 94 -13.53 0.40 18.16
N TYR A 95 -14.20 -0.75 18.27
CA TYR A 95 -14.54 -1.59 17.11
C TYR A 95 -15.29 -0.83 16.00
N HIS A 96 -16.20 0.08 16.36
CA HIS A 96 -16.95 0.89 15.41
C HIS A 96 -16.04 1.88 14.68
N SER A 97 -15.17 2.58 15.41
CA SER A 97 -14.19 3.51 14.84
C SER A 97 -13.19 2.79 13.94
N TRP A 98 -12.72 1.62 14.37
CA TRP A 98 -11.81 0.78 13.59
C TRP A 98 -12.44 0.30 12.28
N PHE A 99 -13.68 -0.18 12.33
CA PHE A 99 -14.41 -0.58 11.13
C PHE A 99 -14.60 0.59 10.15
N ALA A 100 -14.95 1.78 10.67
CA ALA A 100 -15.07 2.98 9.85
C ALA A 100 -13.73 3.38 9.18
N MET A 101 -12.60 3.21 9.87
CA MET A 101 -11.26 3.44 9.28
C MET A 101 -10.96 2.47 8.14
N LEU A 102 -11.26 1.17 8.32
CA LEU A 102 -11.08 0.17 7.25
C LEU A 102 -11.96 0.47 6.04
N PHE A 103 -13.21 0.86 6.28
CA PHE A 103 -14.13 1.25 5.21
C PHE A 103 -13.61 2.48 4.47
N SER A 104 -13.20 3.53 5.19
CA SER A 104 -12.63 4.73 4.57
C SER A 104 -11.34 4.45 3.79
N ALA A 105 -10.50 3.52 4.25
CA ALA A 105 -9.28 3.14 3.55
C ALA A 105 -9.57 2.35 2.27
N GLY A 106 -10.66 1.56 2.25
CA GLY A 106 -11.07 0.74 1.11
C GLY A 106 -11.90 1.49 0.06
N MET A 107 -12.71 2.46 0.47
CA MET A 107 -13.59 3.23 -0.42
C MET A 107 -12.80 4.31 -1.18
N GLY A 108 -12.16 3.92 -2.29
CA GLY A 108 -11.41 4.82 -3.16
C GLY A 108 -12.24 5.46 -4.28
N ILE A 109 -11.57 6.30 -5.09
CA ILE A 109 -12.15 6.95 -6.28
C ILE A 109 -12.76 5.95 -7.28
N GLY A 110 -12.27 4.70 -7.30
CA GLY A 110 -12.78 3.64 -8.16
C GLY A 110 -14.27 3.38 -7.99
N LEU A 111 -14.83 3.51 -6.78
CA LEU A 111 -16.26 3.30 -6.57
C LEU A 111 -17.13 4.46 -7.07
N MET A 112 -16.61 5.69 -7.15
CA MET A 112 -17.36 6.80 -7.77
C MET A 112 -17.38 6.71 -9.29
N PHE A 113 -16.35 6.10 -9.90
CA PHE A 113 -16.24 5.99 -11.36
C PHE A 113 -16.86 4.72 -11.93
N PHE A 114 -16.89 3.62 -11.17
CA PHE A 114 -17.37 2.31 -11.63
C PHE A 114 -18.55 1.75 -10.82
N GLY A 115 -19.06 2.50 -9.85
CA GLY A 115 -20.17 2.10 -8.97
C GLY A 115 -21.56 2.35 -9.57
#